data_AF-A0A7S2D8E3-F1
#
_entry.id   AF-A0A7S2D8E3-F1
#
_cell.length_a   1.000
_cell.length_b   1.000
_cell.length_c   1.000
_cell.angle_alpha   90.00
_cell.angle_beta   90.00
_cell.angle_gamma   90.00
#
_symmetry.space_group_name_H-M   'P 1'
#
loop_
_entity.id
_entity.type
_entity.pdbx_description
1 polymer ?
#
loop_
_entity_poly.entity_id
_entity_poly.type
_entity_poly.pdbx_seq_one_letter_code
_entity_poly.pdbx_strand_id
1 'polypeptide(L)'
;RSVFGAMLGHLKSARRKLEEEGHIDEDEENAKAIHQATKEKDMLLLQQRLEGHYVNMKNFIRTQAEPTIFYLPAKHTPATQQALDGSQRALEQKIRSLRGHLHCPAEDDDEPDHYGGRRDEDEEEEEGEEEEQEDEEE
;
A
#
# COMPACT_ATOMS: atom_id res chain seq x y z
N ARG A 1 -37.19 13.90 -47.91
CA ARG A 1 -36.23 12.77 -48.06
C ARG A 1 -35.59 12.53 -46.70
N SER A 2 -36.09 11.57 -45.91
CA SER A 2 -35.49 11.19 -44.62
C SER A 2 -34.91 9.78 -44.76
N VAL A 3 -33.62 9.70 -45.09
CA VAL A 3 -32.86 8.45 -45.19
C VAL A 3 -32.22 8.03 -43.87
N PHE A 4 -32.27 8.89 -42.84
CA PHE A 4 -31.70 8.63 -41.52
C PHE A 4 -32.54 7.71 -40.64
N GLY A 5 -33.87 7.65 -40.85
CA GLY A 5 -34.77 6.83 -40.04
C GLY A 5 -34.62 5.32 -40.27
N ALA A 6 -34.25 4.91 -41.48
CA ALA A 6 -34.12 3.49 -41.83
C ALA A 6 -32.86 2.85 -41.22
N MET A 7 -31.75 3.58 -41.07
CA MET A 7 -30.53 3.00 -40.46
C MET A 7 -30.64 2.82 -38.94
N LEU A 8 -31.35 3.69 -38.23
CA LEU A 8 -31.55 3.55 -36.78
C LEU A 8 -32.42 2.33 -36.40
N GLY A 9 -33.37 1.93 -37.26
CA GLY A 9 -34.22 0.75 -37.04
C GLY A 9 -33.46 -0.57 -37.14
N HIS A 10 -32.54 -0.68 -38.11
CA HIS A 10 -31.70 -1.88 -38.28
C HIS A 10 -30.66 -2.01 -37.17
N LEU A 11 -30.10 -0.90 -36.68
CA LEU A 11 -29.14 -0.90 -35.58
C LEU A 11 -29.74 -1.44 -34.27
N LYS A 12 -30.98 -1.07 -33.96
CA LYS A 12 -31.73 -1.60 -32.81
C LYS A 12 -32.13 -3.07 -32.96
N SER A 13 -32.25 -3.57 -34.19
CA SER A 13 -32.54 -4.99 -34.44
C SER A 13 -31.29 -5.87 -34.40
N ALA A 14 -30.13 -5.33 -34.80
CA ALA A 14 -28.84 -6.02 -34.70
C ALA A 14 -28.40 -6.14 -33.25
N ARG A 15 -28.53 -5.07 -32.45
CA ARG A 15 -28.24 -5.10 -31.01
C ARG A 15 -29.09 -6.13 -30.26
N ARG A 16 -30.40 -6.19 -30.54
CA ARG A 16 -31.31 -7.15 -29.89
C ARG A 16 -30.98 -8.60 -30.24
N LYS A 17 -30.55 -8.90 -31.48
CA LYS A 17 -30.09 -10.23 -31.86
C LYS A 17 -28.79 -10.64 -31.16
N LEU A 18 -27.87 -9.70 -30.98
CA LEU A 18 -26.64 -9.93 -30.21
C LEU A 18 -26.91 -10.10 -28.70
N GLU A 19 -27.88 -9.37 -28.14
CA GLU A 19 -28.36 -9.56 -26.75
C GLU A 19 -29.06 -10.93 -26.58
N GLU A 20 -29.79 -11.41 -27.60
CA GLU A 20 -30.53 -12.70 -27.57
C GLU A 20 -29.63 -13.92 -27.82
N GLU A 21 -28.43 -13.72 -28.38
CA GLU A 21 -27.40 -14.75 -28.63
C GLU A 21 -26.39 -14.90 -27.47
N GLY A 22 -26.54 -14.17 -26.36
CA GLY A 22 -25.70 -14.31 -25.13
C GLY A 22 -24.28 -13.75 -25.23
N HIS A 23 -23.84 -13.34 -26.42
CA HIS A 23 -22.47 -12.92 -26.67
C HIS A 23 -22.06 -11.58 -26.02
N ILE A 24 -23.01 -10.66 -25.77
CA ILE A 24 -22.69 -9.37 -25.13
C ILE A 24 -22.41 -9.56 -23.63
N ASP A 25 -23.17 -10.42 -22.97
CA ASP A 25 -23.01 -10.71 -21.54
C ASP A 25 -21.71 -11.49 -21.29
N GLU A 26 -21.38 -12.46 -22.15
CA GLU A 26 -20.10 -13.19 -22.10
C GLU A 26 -18.89 -12.28 -22.31
N ASP A 27 -18.96 -11.34 -23.26
CA ASP A 27 -17.88 -10.38 -23.52
C ASP A 27 -17.69 -9.41 -22.33
N GLU A 28 -18.78 -8.99 -21.67
CA GLU A 28 -18.72 -8.13 -20.49
C GLU A 28 -18.17 -8.86 -19.26
N GLU A 29 -18.60 -10.10 -19.01
CA GLU A 29 -18.06 -10.94 -17.95
C GLU A 29 -16.56 -11.23 -18.16
N ASN A 30 -16.16 -11.52 -19.38
CA ASN A 30 -14.76 -11.73 -19.73
C ASN A 30 -13.93 -10.45 -19.54
N ALA A 31 -14.45 -9.28 -19.93
CA ALA A 31 -13.80 -8.00 -19.69
C ALA A 31 -13.60 -7.71 -18.19
N LYS A 32 -14.61 -8.00 -17.35
CA LYS A 32 -14.52 -7.88 -15.88
C LYS A 32 -13.47 -8.84 -15.30
N ALA A 33 -13.46 -10.09 -15.74
CA ALA A 33 -12.47 -11.08 -15.32
C ALA A 33 -11.03 -10.65 -15.68
N ILE A 34 -10.81 -10.14 -16.90
CA ILE A 34 -9.51 -9.62 -17.33
C ILE A 34 -9.10 -8.40 -16.50
N HIS A 35 -10.04 -7.48 -16.24
CA HIS A 35 -9.78 -6.30 -15.43
C HIS A 35 -9.37 -6.68 -14.00
N GLN A 36 -10.12 -7.57 -13.36
CA GLN A 36 -9.81 -8.07 -12.03
C GLN A 36 -8.44 -8.77 -11.98
N ALA A 37 -8.15 -9.63 -12.95
CA ALA A 37 -6.85 -10.30 -13.05
C ALA A 37 -5.69 -9.32 -13.24
N THR A 38 -5.92 -8.24 -14.00
CA THR A 38 -4.92 -7.17 -14.19
C THR A 38 -4.69 -6.40 -12.89
N LYS A 39 -5.76 -6.03 -12.18
CA LYS A 39 -5.70 -5.35 -10.88
C LYS A 39 -4.93 -6.18 -9.86
N GLU A 40 -5.22 -7.48 -9.75
CA GLU A 40 -4.51 -8.39 -8.86
C GLU A 40 -3.02 -8.48 -9.20
N LYS A 41 -2.68 -8.63 -10.49
CA LYS A 41 -1.29 -8.64 -10.95
C LYS A 41 -0.57 -7.34 -10.60
N ASP A 42 -1.20 -6.19 -10.79
CA ASP A 42 -0.61 -4.89 -10.48
C ASP A 42 -0.39 -4.72 -8.98
N MET A 43 -1.32 -5.18 -8.15
CA MET A 43 -1.19 -5.19 -6.69
C MET A 43 -0.01 -6.06 -6.23
N LEU A 44 0.19 -7.24 -6.83
CA LEU A 44 1.34 -8.10 -6.54
C LEU A 44 2.66 -7.44 -6.94
N LEU A 45 2.72 -6.80 -8.11
CA LEU A 45 3.91 -6.09 -8.56
C LEU A 45 4.23 -4.91 -7.65
N LEU A 46 3.21 -4.18 -7.21
CA LEU A 46 3.35 -3.09 -6.24
C LEU A 46 3.91 -3.61 -4.91
N GLN A 47 3.34 -4.69 -4.37
CA GLN A 47 3.82 -5.31 -3.14
C GLN A 47 5.29 -5.71 -3.26
N GLN A 48 5.68 -6.42 -4.33
CA GLN A 48 7.06 -6.84 -4.54
C GLN A 48 8.03 -5.65 -4.61
N ARG A 49 7.62 -4.57 -5.30
CA ARG A 49 8.42 -3.34 -5.41
C ARG A 49 8.58 -2.67 -4.05
N LEU A 50 7.53 -2.59 -3.24
CA LEU A 50 7.58 -2.02 -1.90
C LEU A 50 8.41 -2.87 -0.94
N GLU A 51 8.25 -4.19 -0.95
CA GLU A 51 9.08 -5.09 -0.15
C GLU A 51 10.56 -4.92 -0.50
N GLY A 52 10.90 -4.95 -1.80
CA GLY A 52 12.27 -4.73 -2.26
C GLY A 52 12.83 -3.36 -1.87
N HIS A 53 12.00 -2.32 -1.92
CA HIS A 53 12.39 -0.98 -1.46
C HIS A 53 12.72 -0.96 0.03
N TYR A 54 11.83 -1.46 0.89
CA TYR A 54 12.03 -1.47 2.34
C TYR A 54 13.18 -2.36 2.79
N VAL A 55 13.47 -3.45 2.07
CA VAL A 55 14.67 -4.26 2.31
C VAL A 55 15.95 -3.41 2.17
N ASN A 56 16.03 -2.56 1.15
CA ASN A 56 17.19 -1.69 0.95
C ASN A 56 17.27 -0.58 2.01
N MET A 57 16.13 -0.14 2.53
CA MET A 57 16.06 0.89 3.58
C MET A 57 16.52 0.43 4.96
N LYS A 58 16.61 -0.89 5.21
CA LYS A 58 17.07 -1.46 6.50
C LYS A 58 18.47 -1.00 6.94
N ASN A 59 19.25 -0.48 6.00
CA ASN A 59 20.60 0.02 6.28
C ASN A 59 20.62 1.49 6.72
N PHE A 60 19.47 2.15 6.82
CA PHE A 60 19.36 3.56 7.18
C PHE A 60 18.56 3.73 8.47
N ILE A 61 18.91 4.76 9.22
CA ILE A 61 18.21 5.16 10.44
C ILE A 61 17.02 6.03 10.03
N ARG A 62 15.82 5.71 10.52
CA ARG A 62 14.64 6.57 10.37
C ARG A 62 14.60 7.65 11.45
N THR A 63 14.11 8.84 11.11
CA THR A 63 13.76 9.84 12.11
C THR A 63 12.42 9.53 12.76
N GLN A 64 12.22 10.04 13.98
CA GLN A 64 10.91 10.05 14.64
C GLN A 64 10.03 11.24 14.22
N ALA A 65 10.65 12.32 13.73
CA ALA A 65 9.93 13.50 13.25
C ALA A 65 9.23 13.25 11.91
N GLU A 66 8.09 13.91 11.71
CA GLU A 66 7.35 13.93 10.46
C GLU A 66 7.73 15.16 9.60
N PRO A 67 8.04 14.99 8.30
CA PRO A 67 8.06 13.72 7.56
C PRO A 67 9.28 12.86 7.91
N THR A 68 9.07 11.54 7.99
CA THR A 68 10.14 10.58 8.23
C THR A 68 11.19 10.65 7.13
N ILE A 69 12.44 10.92 7.52
CA ILE A 69 13.60 10.82 6.63
C ILE A 69 14.50 9.67 7.06
N PHE A 70 15.29 9.18 6.10
CA PHE A 70 16.25 8.11 6.31
C PHE A 70 17.66 8.67 6.11
N TYR A 71 18.55 8.41 7.06
CA TYR A 71 19.92 8.90 7.01
C TYR A 71 20.90 7.81 7.48
N LEU A 72 22.18 8.02 7.15
CA LEU A 72 23.27 7.16 7.61
C LEU A 72 24.39 8.06 8.12
N PRO A 73 24.80 7.94 9.39
CA PRO A 73 25.92 8.71 9.90
C PRO A 73 27.23 8.24 9.26
N ALA A 74 28.22 9.12 9.16
CA ALA A 74 29.54 8.75 8.63
C ALA A 74 30.27 7.71 9.51
N LYS A 75 29.99 7.71 10.81
CA LYS A 75 30.47 6.72 11.78
C LYS A 75 29.36 6.44 12.79
N HIS A 76 29.17 5.17 13.12
CA HIS A 76 28.21 4.79 14.16
C HIS A 76 28.79 5.01 15.56
N THR A 77 27.97 5.59 16.43
CA THR A 77 28.08 5.52 17.89
C THR A 77 27.13 4.44 18.43
N PRO A 78 27.28 3.98 19.68
CA PRO A 78 26.36 3.01 20.29
C PRO A 78 24.89 3.43 20.18
N ALA A 79 24.58 4.71 20.40
CA ALA A 79 23.22 5.25 20.26
C ALA A 79 22.69 5.12 18.81
N THR A 80 23.49 5.48 17.82
CA THR A 80 23.05 5.35 16.41
C THR A 80 22.96 3.90 15.95
N GLN A 81 23.70 2.98 16.58
CA GLN A 81 23.59 1.55 16.31
C GLN A 81 22.25 1.01 16.83
N GLN A 82 21.88 1.39 18.05
CA GLN A 82 20.56 1.06 18.61
C GLN A 82 19.42 1.65 17.75
N ALA A 83 19.57 2.89 17.28
CA ALA A 83 18.59 3.51 16.37
C ALA A 83 18.49 2.78 15.02
N LEU A 84 19.61 2.25 14.50
CA LEU A 84 19.62 1.43 13.30
C LEU A 84 18.87 0.11 13.53
N ASP A 85 19.13 -0.56 14.65
CA ASP A 85 18.46 -1.82 15.01
C ASP A 85 16.94 -1.60 15.17
N GLY A 86 16.54 -0.49 15.80
CA GLY A 86 15.12 -0.07 15.88
C GLY A 86 14.50 0.17 14.50
N SER A 87 15.22 0.86 13.62
CA SER A 87 14.80 1.12 12.24
C SER A 87 14.60 -0.18 11.45
N GLN A 88 15.50 -1.16 11.63
CA GLN A 88 15.40 -2.49 11.01
C GLN A 88 14.15 -3.23 11.47
N ARG A 89 13.87 -3.24 12.77
CA ARG A 89 12.66 -3.87 13.33
C ARG A 89 11.38 -3.25 12.78
N ALA A 90 11.31 -1.92 12.74
CA ALA A 90 10.16 -1.20 12.20
C ALA A 90 9.93 -1.52 10.71
N LEU A 91 11.00 -1.56 9.90
CA LEU A 91 10.91 -1.92 8.49
C LEU A 91 10.53 -3.39 8.28
N GLU A 92 10.98 -4.30 9.14
CA GLU A 92 10.57 -5.70 9.09
C GLU A 92 9.10 -5.89 9.40
N GLN A 93 8.58 -5.16 10.38
CA GLN A 93 7.15 -5.13 10.66
C GLN A 93 6.38 -4.55 9.47
N LYS A 94 6.88 -3.48 8.85
CA LYS A 94 6.28 -2.90 7.65
C LYS A 94 6.22 -3.90 6.50
N ILE A 95 7.32 -4.59 6.20
CA ILE A 95 7.38 -5.65 5.17
C ILE A 95 6.38 -6.76 5.47
N ARG A 96 6.30 -7.22 6.73
CA ARG A 96 5.32 -8.22 7.15
C ARG A 96 3.88 -7.74 6.95
N SER A 97 3.59 -6.47 7.25
CA SER A 97 2.25 -5.90 7.08
C SER A 97 1.80 -5.85 5.61
N LEU A 98 2.74 -5.57 4.68
CA LEU A 98 2.43 -5.49 3.24
C LEU A 98 1.95 -6.83 2.70
N ARG A 99 2.55 -7.93 3.16
CA ARG A 99 2.15 -9.29 2.78
C ARG A 99 0.72 -9.63 3.19
N GLY A 100 0.22 -9.02 4.26
CA GLY A 100 -1.16 -9.23 4.73
C GLY A 100 -2.17 -8.31 4.04
N HIS A 101 -1.84 -7.03 3.85
CA HIS A 101 -2.82 -6.01 3.43
C HIS A 101 -3.04 -5.93 1.92
N LEU A 102 -2.02 -6.20 1.08
CA LEU A 102 -2.16 -6.09 -0.38
C LEU A 102 -2.78 -7.33 -1.04
N HIS A 103 -2.93 -8.43 -0.31
CA HIS A 103 -3.47 -9.69 -0.80
C HIS A 103 -4.99 -9.86 -0.62
N CYS A 104 -5.69 -8.89 -0.01
CA CYS A 104 -7.14 -8.96 0.12
C CYS A 104 -7.80 -8.45 -1.18
N PRO A 105 -8.49 -9.31 -1.96
CA PRO A 105 -9.31 -8.83 -3.05
C PRO A 105 -10.52 -8.15 -2.39
N ALA A 106 -10.44 -6.82 -2.26
CA ALA A 106 -11.62 -6.03 -1.91
C ALA A 106 -12.64 -6.22 -3.04
N GLU A 107 -13.72 -6.92 -2.71
CA GLU A 107 -14.98 -6.82 -3.45
C GLU A 107 -15.37 -5.33 -3.49
N ASP A 108 -15.54 -4.82 -4.71
CA ASP A 108 -16.08 -3.52 -5.09
C ASP A 108 -16.32 -2.48 -3.97
N ASP A 109 -15.36 -1.57 -3.78
CA ASP A 109 -15.59 -0.28 -3.13
C ASP A 109 -15.23 0.84 -4.12
N ASP A 110 -16.26 1.37 -4.79
CA ASP A 110 -16.26 2.69 -5.40
C ASP A 110 -16.39 3.74 -4.28
N GLU A 111 -15.33 3.94 -3.47
CA GLU A 111 -15.29 5.04 -2.49
C GLU A 111 -14.12 6.01 -2.81
N PRO A 112 -14.36 7.33 -2.92
CA PRO A 112 -13.33 8.28 -3.31
C PRO A 112 -12.28 8.46 -2.20
N ASP A 113 -11.00 8.41 -2.61
CA ASP A 113 -9.80 8.56 -1.79
C ASP A 113 -9.89 9.70 -0.75
N HIS A 114 -10.22 9.36 0.49
CA HIS A 114 -9.99 10.25 1.64
C HIS A 114 -8.57 10.00 2.16
N TYR A 115 -7.62 10.89 1.82
CA TYR A 115 -6.30 10.94 2.44
C TYR A 115 -6.44 11.14 3.96
N GLY A 116 -6.48 10.03 4.71
CA GLY A 116 -6.52 10.00 6.16
C GLY A 116 -5.31 9.25 6.68
N GLY A 117 -4.21 9.96 6.92
CA GLY A 117 -3.06 9.43 7.62
C GLY A 117 -3.49 8.94 9.00
N ARG A 118 -3.59 7.63 9.19
CA ARG A 118 -3.78 7.03 10.51
C ARG A 118 -2.42 6.95 11.21
N ARG A 119 -2.34 7.82 12.20
CA ARG A 119 -1.51 7.86 13.40
C ARG A 119 -1.42 6.47 14.05
N ASP A 120 -0.24 5.87 14.04
CA ASP A 120 0.10 4.81 14.99
C ASP A 120 0.61 5.55 16.25
N GLU A 121 -0.21 5.54 17.30
CA GLU A 121 0.12 6.02 18.63
C GLU A 121 1.04 4.98 19.29
N ASP A 122 2.34 5.17 19.20
CA ASP A 122 3.31 4.50 20.08
C ASP A 122 3.47 5.38 21.33
N GLU A 123 2.72 5.05 22.39
CA GLU A 123 2.99 5.48 23.76
C GLU A 123 4.26 4.76 24.24
N GLU A 124 5.37 5.49 24.42
CA GLU A 124 6.50 5.02 25.21
C GLU A 124 6.44 5.68 26.60
N GLU A 125 6.24 4.85 27.62
CA GLU A 125 6.37 5.20 29.04
C GLU A 125 7.83 5.56 29.34
N GLU A 126 8.06 6.81 29.75
CA GLU A 126 9.35 7.30 30.22
C GLU A 126 9.39 7.13 31.76
N GLU A 127 9.96 6.03 32.26
CA GLU A 127 10.42 5.95 33.66
C GLU A 127 11.92 6.22 33.70
N GLY A 128 12.26 7.47 33.99
CA GLY A 128 13.59 7.88 34.42
C GLY A 128 13.72 7.70 35.93
N GLU A 129 14.63 6.84 36.36
CA GLU A 129 15.19 6.89 37.71
C GLU A 129 16.67 7.30 37.59
N GLU A 130 16.92 8.57 37.89
CA GLU A 130 18.25 9.09 38.22
C GLU A 130 18.51 8.73 39.70
N GLU A 131 19.48 7.84 39.96
CA GLU A 131 20.10 7.78 41.29
C GLU A 131 21.53 8.32 41.20
N GLU A 132 21.68 9.52 41.77
CA GLU A 132 22.93 10.21 42.04
C GLU A 132 23.77 9.36 43.01
N GLN A 133 24.98 8.97 42.58
CA GLN A 133 26.03 8.54 43.51
C GLN A 133 26.75 9.81 43.99
N GLU A 134 26.44 10.25 45.20
CA GLU A 134 27.32 11.14 45.96
C GLU A 134 28.33 10.28 46.73
N ASP A 135 29.59 10.34 46.27
CA ASP A 135 30.77 9.93 47.02
C ASP A 135 30.91 10.82 48.27
N GLU A 136 30.81 10.23 49.47
CA GLU A 136 31.36 10.85 50.69
C GLU A 136 32.72 10.20 51.01
N GLU A 137 33.79 10.96 50.70
CA GLU A 137 35.11 10.81 51.31
C GLU A 137 35.13 11.58 52.66
N GLU A 138 35.24 10.88 53.80
CA GLU A 138 36.20 11.19 54.89
C GLU A 138 36.33 10.04 55.91
#